data_AF-A0A167QG15-F1
#
_entry.id   AF-A0A167QG15-F1
#
_cell.length_a   1.000
_cell.length_b   1.000
_cell.length_c   1.000
_cell.angle_alpha   90.00
_cell.angle_beta   90.00
_cell.angle_gamma   90.00
#
_symmetry.space_group_name_H-M   'P 1'
#
loop_
_entity.id
_entity.type
_entity.pdbx_description
1 polymer ?
#
loop_
_entity_poly.entity_id
_entity_poly.type
_entity_poly.pdbx_seq_one_letter_code
_entity_poly.pdbx_strand_id
1 'polypeptide(L)'
;QKILLIDVREPDEIAQGSIPSAVALPLSQLHGALKLSPAAFEARYGFPLPGPSQPALSRWSGKAERAQAQAQQAQAAQQETEQEGEKGKEIIFFCRSGKRSLTACDLAVKAGWKGVKNYDGSWLDWTAREMIKQ
;
A
#
# COMPACT_ATOMS: atom_id res chain seq x y z
N GLN A 1 11.85 5.68 -6.78
CA GLN A 1 11.46 4.29 -7.15
C GLN A 1 10.36 3.86 -6.20
N LYS A 2 9.10 3.74 -6.66
CA LYS A 2 7.90 3.60 -5.81
C LYS A 2 7.33 2.16 -5.91
N ILE A 3 8.19 1.13 -5.80
CA ILE A 3 7.76 -0.27 -5.87
C ILE A 3 7.71 -0.86 -4.46
N LEU A 4 6.58 -1.44 -4.09
CA LEU A 4 6.35 -2.13 -2.83
C LEU A 4 6.26 -3.64 -3.10
N LEU A 5 7.23 -4.41 -2.61
CA LEU A 5 7.15 -5.87 -2.67
C LEU A 5 6.44 -6.38 -1.42
N ILE A 6 5.44 -7.25 -1.61
CA ILE A 6 4.68 -7.87 -0.52
C ILE A 6 4.82 -9.38 -0.59
N ASP A 7 5.35 -9.96 0.49
CA ASP A 7 5.49 -11.39 0.69
C ASP A 7 4.25 -11.96 1.39
N VAL A 8 3.49 -12.80 0.69
CA VAL A 8 2.25 -13.41 1.22
C VAL A 8 2.44 -14.80 1.80
N ARG A 9 3.69 -15.20 2.04
CA ARG A 9 4.01 -16.45 2.75
C ARG A 9 3.67 -16.36 4.23
N GLU A 10 3.55 -17.51 4.87
CA GLU A 10 3.32 -17.56 6.32
C GLU A 10 4.60 -17.14 7.07
N PRO A 11 4.49 -16.58 8.28
CA PRO A 11 5.64 -16.04 9.02
C PRO A 11 6.74 -17.08 9.25
N ASP A 12 6.39 -18.35 9.44
CA ASP A 12 7.35 -19.45 9.57
C ASP A 12 8.26 -19.60 8.34
N GLU A 13 7.73 -19.41 7.13
CA GLU A 13 8.51 -19.46 5.87
C GLU A 13 9.36 -18.20 5.69
N ILE A 14 8.86 -17.05 6.15
CA ILE A 14 9.54 -15.75 6.02
C ILE A 14 10.75 -15.70 6.95
N ALA A 15 10.67 -16.30 8.14
CA ALA A 15 11.77 -16.40 9.09
C ALA A 15 12.98 -17.16 8.53
N GLN A 16 12.77 -18.08 7.58
CA GLN A 16 13.84 -18.81 6.91
C GLN A 16 14.57 -17.99 5.84
N GLY A 17 14.00 -16.87 5.42
CA GLY A 17 14.55 -16.00 4.39
C GLY A 17 13.47 -15.35 3.56
N SER A 18 13.60 -14.05 3.35
CA SER A 18 12.77 -13.26 2.44
C SER A 18 13.62 -12.23 1.70
N ILE A 19 13.04 -11.63 0.69
CA ILE A 19 13.70 -10.58 -0.10
C ILE A 19 13.88 -9.37 0.83
N PRO A 20 15.09 -8.81 1.01
CA PRO A 20 15.34 -7.74 2.00
C PRO A 20 14.50 -6.47 1.80
N SER A 21 14.01 -6.23 0.58
CA SER A 21 13.17 -5.09 0.21
C SER A 21 11.66 -5.39 0.31
N ALA A 22 11.29 -6.64 0.62
CA ALA A 22 9.91 -7.07 0.71
C ALA A 22 9.34 -6.90 2.12
N VAL A 23 8.06 -6.55 2.18
CA VAL A 23 7.30 -6.50 3.42
C VAL A 23 6.52 -7.80 3.60
N ALA A 24 6.60 -8.37 4.80
CA ALA A 24 5.85 -9.56 5.19
C ALA A 24 4.38 -9.22 5.45
N LEU A 25 3.46 -9.77 4.65
CA LEU A 25 2.01 -9.68 4.88
C LEU A 25 1.37 -11.04 4.54
N PRO A 26 1.36 -11.98 5.52
CA PRO A 26 0.86 -13.33 5.30
C PRO A 26 -0.57 -13.35 4.77
N LEU A 27 -0.90 -14.32 3.91
CA LEU A 27 -2.24 -14.43 3.33
C LEU A 27 -3.34 -14.56 4.40
N SER A 28 -3.02 -15.25 5.50
CA SER A 28 -3.87 -15.38 6.69
C SER A 28 -4.22 -14.02 7.31
N GLN A 29 -3.27 -13.08 7.30
CA GLN A 29 -3.44 -11.75 7.86
C GLN A 29 -4.00 -10.74 6.85
N LEU A 30 -3.75 -10.95 5.55
CA LEU A 30 -4.18 -10.06 4.47
C LEU A 30 -5.69 -9.78 4.50
N HIS A 31 -6.51 -10.81 4.69
CA HIS A 31 -7.97 -10.67 4.76
C HIS A 31 -8.44 -9.73 5.88
N GLY A 32 -7.76 -9.77 7.04
CA GLY A 32 -8.05 -8.87 8.16
C GLY A 32 -7.44 -7.49 7.93
N ALA A 33 -6.23 -7.45 7.38
CA ALA A 33 -5.48 -6.23 7.12
C ALA A 33 -6.21 -5.30 6.15
N LEU A 34 -6.85 -5.84 5.11
CA LEU A 34 -7.66 -5.08 4.15
C LEU A 34 -8.94 -4.48 4.76
N LYS A 35 -9.40 -4.99 5.91
CA LYS A 35 -10.57 -4.46 6.64
C LYS A 35 -10.19 -3.42 7.70
N LEU A 36 -8.91 -3.30 8.05
CA LEU A 36 -8.43 -2.35 9.04
C LEU A 36 -8.33 -0.94 8.44
N SER A 37 -8.41 0.08 9.30
CA SER A 37 -8.15 1.45 8.88
C SER A 37 -6.68 1.63 8.46
N PRO A 38 -6.37 2.55 7.54
CA PRO A 38 -4.99 2.78 7.08
C PRO A 38 -4.00 3.03 8.22
N ALA A 39 -4.43 3.76 9.26
CA ALA A 39 -3.62 4.03 10.45
C ALA A 39 -3.33 2.77 11.29
N ALA A 40 -4.32 1.88 11.47
CA ALA A 40 -4.14 0.64 12.22
C ALA A 40 -3.26 -0.37 11.46
N PHE A 41 -3.33 -0.34 10.13
CA PHE A 41 -2.45 -1.15 9.31
C PHE A 41 -1.00 -0.65 9.37
N GLU A 42 -0.78 0.65 9.21
CA GLU A 42 0.58 1.22 9.26
C GLU A 42 1.22 0.98 10.63
N ALA A 43 0.45 1.06 11.71
CA ALA A 43 0.93 0.73 13.05
C ALA A 43 1.37 -0.74 13.21
N ARG A 44 0.77 -1.68 12.46
CA ARG A 44 1.08 -3.11 12.53
C ARG A 44 2.19 -3.53 11.57
N TYR A 45 2.16 -3.02 10.34
CA TYR A 45 3.04 -3.48 9.26
C TYR A 45 4.15 -2.48 8.94
N GLY A 46 4.15 -1.29 9.56
CA GLY A 46 5.21 -0.29 9.42
C GLY A 46 5.22 0.44 8.08
N PHE A 47 4.16 0.34 7.28
CA PHE A 47 4.03 1.06 6.02
C PHE A 47 2.63 1.64 5.78
N PRO A 48 2.53 2.85 5.20
CA PRO A 48 1.25 3.44 4.86
C PRO A 48 0.63 2.69 3.68
N LEU A 49 -0.67 2.35 3.79
CA LEU A 49 -1.40 1.81 2.66
C LEU A 49 -1.29 2.77 1.47
N PRO A 50 -0.98 2.27 0.27
CA PRO A 50 -1.36 2.95 -0.96
C PRO A 50 -2.89 2.86 -1.09
N GLY A 51 -3.61 3.65 -0.29
CA GLY A 51 -5.05 3.75 -0.39
C GLY A 51 -5.45 4.36 -1.74
N PRO A 52 -6.68 4.12 -2.23
CA PRO A 52 -7.29 5.03 -3.18
C PRO A 52 -7.23 6.42 -2.54
N SER A 53 -6.58 7.34 -3.26
CA SER A 53 -6.38 8.74 -2.90
C SER A 53 -7.56 9.24 -2.08
N GLN A 54 -7.30 9.73 -0.87
CA GLN A 54 -8.33 10.31 -0.01
C GLN A 54 -9.33 11.09 -0.87
N PRO A 55 -10.66 10.87 -0.76
CA PRO A 55 -11.50 12.03 -0.84
C PRO A 55 -11.14 12.86 0.39
N ALA A 56 -10.19 13.77 0.22
CA ALA A 56 -10.24 15.01 0.97
C ALA A 56 -11.70 15.48 0.82
N LEU A 57 -12.36 15.73 1.96
CA LEU A 57 -13.79 16.05 2.18
C LEU A 57 -14.53 14.89 2.87
N SER A 58 -14.71 14.94 4.19
CA SER A 58 -15.76 15.78 4.81
C SER A 58 -15.50 15.91 6.32
N ARG A 59 -15.33 17.11 6.89
CA ARG A 59 -16.30 18.21 7.16
C ARG A 59 -16.87 18.12 8.59
N TRP A 60 -16.57 19.15 9.38
CA TRP A 60 -17.37 19.70 10.51
C TRP A 60 -17.27 19.02 11.89
N SER A 61 -16.34 19.49 12.72
CA SER A 61 -16.52 19.55 14.18
C SER A 61 -17.06 20.94 14.57
N GLY A 62 -18.37 21.12 14.53
CA GLY A 62 -19.04 22.25 15.20
C GLY A 62 -19.16 21.91 16.69
N LYS A 63 -18.94 22.80 17.66
CA LYS A 63 -19.19 24.26 17.68
C LYS A 63 -18.18 24.98 18.59
N ALA A 64 -17.80 26.19 18.18
CA ALA A 64 -17.50 27.42 18.94
C ALA A 64 -16.46 28.18 18.09
N GLU A 65 -16.74 29.32 17.48
CA GLU A 65 -17.08 30.59 18.12
C GLU A 65 -17.72 31.49 17.05
N ARG A 66 -18.61 32.38 17.49
CA ARG A 66 -19.43 33.26 16.65
C ARG A 66 -18.60 34.33 15.92
N ALA A 67 -19.09 34.64 14.71
CA ALA A 67 -19.22 35.99 14.14
C ALA A 67 -17.95 36.86 13.95
N GLN A 68 -17.54 36.97 12.68
CA GLN A 68 -17.24 38.21 11.93
C GLN A 68 -16.87 37.76 10.50
N ALA A 69 -17.80 37.73 9.56
CA ALA A 69 -18.10 38.85 8.66
C ALA A 69 -16.89 39.31 7.83
N GLN A 70 -16.94 38.90 6.55
CA GLN A 70 -16.47 39.61 5.34
C GLN A 70 -14.97 39.66 5.00
N ALA A 71 -14.75 39.57 3.69
CA ALA A 71 -13.69 40.23 2.94
C ALA A 71 -12.27 39.70 3.10
N GLN A 72 -12.00 38.58 2.42
CA GLN A 72 -10.74 38.35 1.70
C GLN A 72 -10.98 37.29 0.62
N GLN A 73 -11.69 37.72 -0.42
CA GLN A 73 -11.43 37.23 -1.77
C GLN A 73 -9.98 37.62 -2.15
N ALA A 74 -9.38 36.86 -3.06
CA ALA A 74 -8.21 37.25 -3.86
C ALA A 74 -6.81 37.04 -3.26
N GLN A 75 -6.55 35.83 -2.77
CA GLN A 75 -5.27 35.14 -2.98
C GLN A 75 -5.62 33.70 -3.37
N ALA A 76 -6.09 33.35 -4.58
CA ALA A 76 -5.60 33.71 -5.90
C ALA A 76 -4.08 33.59 -6.00
N ALA A 77 -3.66 32.48 -6.61
CA ALA A 77 -2.30 32.13 -7.03
C ALA A 77 -1.39 31.56 -5.94
N GLN A 78 -0.71 30.45 -6.28
CA GLN A 78 0.46 29.86 -5.61
C GLN A 78 0.30 28.73 -4.60
N GLN A 79 -0.87 28.09 -4.49
CA GLN A 79 -0.87 26.64 -4.22
C GLN A 79 -1.84 25.97 -5.18
N GLU A 80 -1.60 26.20 -6.47
CA GLU A 80 -1.68 25.10 -7.42
C GLU A 80 -0.83 23.99 -6.81
N THR A 81 -1.49 23.10 -6.07
CA THR A 81 -0.88 21.85 -5.63
C THR A 81 -0.43 21.20 -6.92
N GLU A 82 0.85 21.38 -7.23
CA GLU A 82 1.58 20.68 -8.26
C GLU A 82 1.11 19.23 -8.20
N GLN A 83 0.21 18.89 -9.13
CA GLN A 83 -0.14 17.52 -9.45
C GLN A 83 1.02 16.94 -10.25
N GLU A 84 2.23 17.14 -9.74
CA GLU A 84 3.43 16.50 -10.22
C GLU A 84 3.63 15.25 -9.39
N GLY A 85 3.39 14.11 -10.03
CA GLY A 85 4.09 12.88 -9.65
C GLY A 85 3.29 11.85 -8.88
N GLU A 86 2.24 11.30 -9.48
CA GLU A 86 1.74 9.98 -9.06
C GLU A 86 1.84 8.98 -10.20
N LYS A 87 3.07 8.57 -10.53
CA LYS A 87 3.24 7.13 -10.77
C LYS A 87 2.79 6.46 -9.46
N GLY A 88 1.56 5.93 -9.45
CA GLY A 88 1.00 5.21 -8.32
C GLY A 88 2.02 4.19 -7.80
N LYS A 89 2.10 4.01 -6.49
CA LYS A 89 3.00 3.03 -5.89
C LYS A 89 2.64 1.66 -6.49
N GLU A 90 3.59 1.04 -7.17
CA GLU A 90 3.39 -0.28 -7.77
C GLU A 90 3.53 -1.33 -6.68
N ILE A 91 2.50 -2.16 -6.50
CA ILE A 91 2.45 -3.15 -5.44
C ILE A 91 2.64 -4.51 -6.10
N ILE A 92 3.71 -5.21 -5.75
CA ILE A 92 4.04 -6.50 -6.32
C ILE A 92 3.88 -7.56 -5.24
N PHE A 93 2.87 -8.43 -5.39
CA PHE A 93 2.69 -9.58 -4.51
C PHE A 93 3.49 -10.78 -5.02
N PHE A 94 4.15 -11.49 -4.12
CA PHE A 94 4.82 -12.75 -4.44
C PHE A 94 4.67 -13.75 -3.29
N CYS A 95 4.87 -15.02 -3.60
CA CYS A 95 4.78 -16.10 -2.61
C CYS A 95 5.96 -17.08 -2.77
N ARG A 96 5.78 -18.36 -2.45
CA ARG A 96 6.73 -19.44 -2.71
C ARG A 96 6.66 -19.93 -4.16
N SER A 97 5.46 -20.17 -4.68
CA SER A 97 5.21 -20.80 -5.99
C SER A 97 4.13 -20.11 -6.85
N GLY A 98 3.77 -18.86 -6.55
CA GLY A 98 2.82 -18.07 -7.35
C GLY A 98 1.32 -18.29 -7.07
N LYS A 99 0.92 -19.41 -6.44
CA LYS A 99 -0.52 -19.71 -6.23
C LYS A 99 -1.22 -18.76 -5.26
N ARG A 100 -0.59 -18.48 -4.11
CA ARG A 100 -1.17 -17.62 -3.06
C ARG A 100 -1.13 -16.14 -3.41
N SER A 101 -0.17 -15.71 -4.24
CA SER A 101 -0.03 -14.31 -4.65
C SER A 101 -1.13 -13.87 -5.62
N LEU A 102 -1.70 -14.79 -6.41
CA LEU A 102 -2.91 -14.53 -7.22
C LEU A 102 -4.12 -14.19 -6.34
N THR A 103 -4.37 -14.99 -5.29
CA THR A 103 -5.46 -14.73 -4.34
C THR A 103 -5.25 -13.39 -3.62
N ALA A 104 -4.01 -13.09 -3.22
CA ALA A 104 -3.70 -11.81 -2.60
C ALA A 104 -3.94 -10.61 -3.51
N CYS A 105 -3.57 -10.74 -4.79
CA CYS A 105 -3.83 -9.74 -5.81
C CYS A 105 -5.34 -9.47 -5.94
N ASP A 106 -6.14 -10.53 -6.08
CA ASP A 106 -7.60 -10.42 -6.19
C ASP A 106 -8.24 -9.73 -4.97
N LEU A 107 -7.78 -10.08 -3.77
CA LEU A 107 -8.22 -9.43 -2.53
C LEU A 107 -7.84 -7.95 -2.49
N ALA A 108 -6.62 -7.59 -2.88
CA ALA A 108 -6.15 -6.21 -2.92
C ALA A 108 -6.95 -5.38 -3.94
N VAL A 109 -7.23 -5.93 -5.11
CA VAL A 109 -8.08 -5.30 -6.14
C VAL A 109 -9.49 -5.09 -5.61
N LYS A 110 -10.07 -6.10 -4.94
CA LYS A 110 -11.40 -5.98 -4.28
C LYS A 110 -11.42 -4.93 -3.18
N ALA A 111 -10.30 -4.72 -2.48
CA ALA A 111 -10.14 -3.66 -1.50
C ALA A 111 -9.89 -2.26 -2.12
N GLY A 112 -9.81 -2.17 -3.46
CA GLY A 112 -9.62 -0.90 -4.17
C GLY A 112 -8.18 -0.44 -4.30
N TRP A 113 -7.20 -1.33 -4.10
CA TRP A 113 -5.78 -1.02 -4.29
C TRP A 113 -5.47 -0.84 -5.78
N LYS A 114 -4.75 0.23 -6.13
CA LYS A 114 -4.34 0.53 -7.51
C LYS A 114 -2.89 0.14 -7.73
N GLY A 115 -2.55 -0.30 -8.95
CA GLY A 115 -1.18 -0.66 -9.31
C GLY A 115 -0.72 -2.01 -8.76
N VAL A 116 -1.66 -2.93 -8.51
CA VAL A 116 -1.37 -4.28 -8.04
C VAL A 116 -0.85 -5.14 -9.20
N LYS A 117 0.27 -5.84 -8.97
CA LYS A 117 0.90 -6.79 -9.87
C LYS A 117 1.19 -8.09 -9.12
N ASN A 118 1.11 -9.20 -9.83
CA ASN A 118 1.55 -10.49 -9.34
C ASN A 118 2.94 -10.79 -9.88
N TYR A 119 3.83 -11.34 -9.05
CA TYR A 119 5.09 -11.90 -9.49
C TYR A 119 5.01 -13.43 -9.49
N ASP A 120 4.75 -13.99 -10.68
CA ASP A 120 4.54 -15.43 -10.89
C ASP A 120 5.78 -16.28 -10.57
N GLY A 121 6.98 -15.75 -10.83
CA GLY A 121 8.25 -16.41 -10.50
C GLY A 121 8.44 -16.64 -9.00
N SER A 122 7.85 -15.77 -8.17
CA SER A 122 7.83 -15.91 -6.71
C SER A 122 9.24 -16.10 -6.11
N TRP A 123 9.31 -16.58 -4.87
CA TRP A 123 10.55 -16.83 -4.15
C TRP A 123 11.49 -17.82 -4.86
N LEU A 124 10.94 -18.83 -5.55
CA LEU A 124 11.76 -19.82 -6.27
C LEU A 124 12.54 -19.20 -7.43
N ASP A 125 11.91 -18.35 -8.25
CA ASP A 125 12.60 -17.63 -9.33
C ASP A 125 13.64 -16.65 -8.77
N TRP A 126 13.31 -15.96 -7.67
CA TRP A 126 14.24 -15.03 -7.03
C TRP A 126 15.49 -15.75 -6.49
N THR A 127 15.30 -16.81 -5.72
CA THR A 127 16.42 -17.62 -5.20
C THR A 127 17.27 -18.25 -6.30
N ALA A 128 16.64 -18.74 -7.38
CA ALA A 128 17.35 -19.26 -8.55
C ALA A 128 18.25 -18.19 -9.21
N ARG A 129 17.79 -16.95 -9.32
CA ARG A 129 18.58 -15.84 -9.89
C ARG A 129 19.68 -15.37 -8.95
N GLU A 130 19.45 -15.35 -7.65
CA GLU A 130 20.46 -14.97 -6.67
C GLU A 130 21.60 -15.99 -6.62
N MET A 131 21.29 -17.29 -6.78
CA MET A 131 22.33 -18.34 -6.90
C MET A 131 23.17 -18.26 -8.18
N ILE A 132 22.68 -17.58 -9.23
CA ILE A 132 23.45 -17.35 -10.47
C ILE A 132 24.38 -16.14 -10.35
N LYS A 133 24.09 -15.20 -9.43
CA LYS A 133 24.93 -14.02 -9.18
C LYS A 133 26.11 -14.29 -8.24
N GLN A 134 26.16 -15.47 -7.64
CA GLN A 134 27.18 -15.91 -6.69
C GLN A 134 28.28 -16.68 -7.42
#